data_AF-A0A5J4NWI2-F1
#
_entry.id   AF-A0A5J4NWI2-F1
#
_cell.length_a   1.000
_cell.length_b   1.000
_cell.length_c   1.000
_cell.angle_alpha   90.00
_cell.angle_beta   90.00
_cell.angle_gamma   90.00
#
_symmetry.space_group_name_H-M   'P 1'
#
loop_
_entity.id
_entity.type
_entity.pdbx_description
1 polymer ?
#
loop_
_entity_poly.entity_id
_entity_poly.type
_entity_poly.pdbx_seq_one_letter_code
_entity_poly.pdbx_strand_id
1 'polypeptide(L)'
;MLSEAVLQMRQSHYAQCAAKIQSAWRGYRSRKYRFNFYARKVYLETLKAVGKYIRTQLTEYEHERDDHQQVTVETHEQDRLWEWAKLHHYVISTCVQPGVYNAPNKNGPKSIEQLLQSVHSDLAKESMPMHPRDNHCRTDAHKPTEEAKNVKLPPIVGLRPKGPFRSSEEVRQWRNAPLSLSLRVTTDYFSLEKAREQLKFDEWAGRVHDKPFHAGTAPSPKYQRMHMTTSKYGSINYGTKHFRFYEDSNESQTRTLIQENVQAGPTKSVKPRFRTVLPPIAVFDRFNKEYIPGYAEG
;
A
#
# COMPACT_ATOMS: atom_id res chain seq x y z
N MET A 1 -9.26 71.53 -29.40
CA MET A 1 -10.54 70.78 -29.42
C MET A 1 -10.68 69.83 -30.62
N LEU A 2 -11.01 70.28 -31.84
CA LEU A 2 -11.27 69.34 -32.97
C LEU A 2 -10.01 68.60 -33.46
N SER A 3 -8.87 69.29 -33.57
CA SER A 3 -7.61 68.65 -34.02
C SER A 3 -7.11 67.61 -33.02
N GLU A 4 -7.26 67.87 -31.73
CA GLU A 4 -6.91 66.94 -30.65
C GLU A 4 -7.80 65.69 -30.67
N ALA A 5 -9.11 65.86 -30.88
CA ALA A 5 -10.04 64.74 -31.02
C ALA A 5 -9.70 63.84 -32.22
N VAL A 6 -9.34 64.43 -33.36
CA VAL A 6 -8.91 63.69 -34.57
C VAL A 6 -7.59 62.94 -34.32
N LEU A 7 -6.64 63.55 -33.60
CA LEU A 7 -5.39 62.89 -33.21
C LEU A 7 -5.62 61.70 -32.27
N GLN A 8 -6.49 61.85 -31.27
CA GLN A 8 -6.88 60.75 -30.37
C GLN A 8 -7.58 59.61 -31.12
N MET A 9 -8.48 59.93 -32.05
CA MET A 9 -9.14 58.93 -32.90
C MET A 9 -8.11 58.14 -33.72
N ARG A 10 -7.13 58.83 -34.32
CA ARG A 10 -6.06 58.18 -35.10
C ARG A 10 -5.15 57.31 -34.23
N GLN A 11 -4.75 57.81 -33.05
CA GLN A 11 -3.92 57.06 -32.11
C GLN A 11 -4.63 55.80 -31.61
N SER A 12 -5.91 55.91 -31.24
CA SER A 12 -6.70 54.76 -30.79
C SER A 12 -6.88 53.71 -31.88
N HIS A 13 -7.10 54.12 -33.13
CA HIS A 13 -7.17 53.22 -34.27
C HIS A 13 -5.86 52.43 -34.46
N TYR A 14 -4.71 53.10 -34.46
CA TYR A 14 -3.42 52.41 -34.58
C TYR A 14 -3.08 51.57 -33.36
N ALA A 15 -3.45 52.00 -32.15
CA ALA A 15 -3.28 51.21 -30.93
C ALA A 15 -4.09 49.90 -31.01
N GLN A 16 -5.31 49.95 -31.54
CA GLN A 16 -6.12 48.74 -31.77
C GLN A 16 -5.47 47.82 -32.82
N CYS A 17 -4.96 48.36 -33.93
CA CYS A 17 -4.21 47.59 -34.93
C CYS A 17 -2.95 46.95 -34.34
N ALA A 18 -2.17 47.70 -33.55
CA ALA A 18 -0.99 47.20 -32.86
C ALA A 18 -1.34 46.09 -31.87
N ALA A 19 -2.43 46.24 -31.09
CA ALA A 19 -2.89 45.21 -30.16
C ALA A 19 -3.27 43.90 -30.88
N LYS A 20 -3.87 43.98 -32.08
CA LYS A 20 -4.15 42.80 -32.92
C LYS A 20 -2.87 42.09 -33.35
N ILE A 21 -1.86 42.83 -33.82
CA ILE A 21 -0.57 42.26 -34.21
C ILE A 21 0.16 41.65 -33.01
N GLN A 22 0.22 42.38 -31.90
CA GLN A 22 0.89 41.94 -30.68
C GLN A 22 0.24 40.70 -30.08
N SER A 23 -1.09 40.61 -30.06
CA SER A 23 -1.81 39.43 -29.57
C SER A 23 -1.59 38.22 -30.49
N ALA A 24 -1.59 38.40 -31.82
CA ALA A 24 -1.26 37.35 -32.77
C ALA A 24 0.17 36.83 -32.55
N TRP A 25 1.14 37.73 -32.40
CA TRP A 25 2.55 37.38 -32.16
C TRP A 25 2.75 36.68 -30.81
N ARG A 26 2.16 37.20 -29.72
CA ARG A 26 2.20 36.55 -28.39
C ARG A 26 1.60 35.15 -28.44
N GLY A 27 0.52 34.97 -29.20
CA GLY A 27 -0.08 33.67 -29.45
C GLY A 27 0.85 32.72 -30.22
N TYR A 28 1.45 33.18 -31.32
CA TYR A 28 2.43 32.41 -32.08
C TYR A 28 3.64 32.00 -31.22
N ARG A 29 4.26 32.96 -30.52
CA ARG A 29 5.42 32.72 -29.65
C ARG A 29 5.11 31.71 -28.55
N SER A 30 3.95 31.82 -27.91
CA SER A 30 3.54 30.90 -26.84
C SER A 30 3.35 29.48 -27.38
N ARG A 31 2.67 29.35 -28.52
CA ARG A 31 2.49 28.06 -29.19
C ARG A 31 3.82 27.48 -29.67
N LYS A 32 4.78 28.30 -30.13
CA LYS A 32 6.04 27.81 -30.70
C LYS A 32 7.12 27.48 -29.67
N TYR A 33 7.17 28.16 -28.52
CA TYR A 33 8.30 28.03 -27.58
C TYR A 33 7.92 27.76 -26.13
N ARG A 34 6.66 27.99 -25.73
CA ARG A 34 6.26 27.90 -24.32
C ARG A 34 5.47 26.66 -23.98
N PHE A 35 4.59 26.21 -24.88
CA PHE A 35 3.61 25.18 -24.54
C PHE A 35 3.28 24.26 -25.72
N ASN A 36 3.40 22.95 -25.50
CA ASN A 36 2.96 21.92 -26.45
C ASN A 36 1.58 21.36 -26.04
N PHE A 37 0.53 21.81 -26.73
CA PHE A 37 -0.85 21.42 -26.44
C PHE A 37 -1.11 19.92 -26.67
N TYR A 38 -0.62 19.36 -27.78
CA TYR A 38 -0.90 17.97 -28.14
C TYR A 38 -0.16 17.00 -27.22
N ALA A 39 1.11 17.28 -26.90
CA ALA A 39 1.86 16.50 -25.92
C ALA A 39 1.17 16.50 -24.54
N ARG A 40 0.69 17.66 -24.07
CA ARG A 40 -0.09 17.71 -22.82
C ARG A 40 -1.39 16.92 -22.92
N LYS A 41 -2.09 16.99 -24.05
CA LYS A 41 -3.34 16.25 -24.25
C LYS A 41 -3.10 14.75 -24.12
N VAL A 42 -2.08 14.23 -24.82
CA VAL A 42 -1.68 12.82 -24.73
C VAL A 42 -1.30 12.46 -23.30
N TYR A 43 -0.47 13.25 -22.63
CA TYR A 43 -0.10 13.02 -21.23
C TYR A 43 -1.30 12.95 -20.28
N LEU A 44 -2.31 13.81 -20.45
CA LEU A 44 -3.51 13.76 -19.60
C LEU A 44 -4.39 12.54 -19.90
N GLU A 45 -4.47 12.14 -21.17
CA GLU A 45 -5.18 10.92 -21.57
C GLU A 45 -4.48 9.66 -21.04
N THR A 46 -3.14 9.61 -21.07
CA THR A 46 -2.37 8.51 -20.49
C THR A 46 -2.51 8.46 -18.97
N LEU A 47 -2.42 9.59 -18.27
CA LEU A 47 -2.67 9.64 -16.82
C LEU A 47 -4.06 9.13 -16.45
N LYS A 48 -5.08 9.44 -17.27
CA LYS A 48 -6.44 8.93 -17.06
C LYS A 48 -6.50 7.41 -17.23
N ALA A 49 -5.77 6.85 -18.18
CA ALA A 49 -5.69 5.41 -18.40
C ALA A 49 -4.93 4.71 -17.24
N VAL A 50 -3.77 5.22 -16.86
CA VAL A 50 -2.97 4.71 -15.72
C VAL A 50 -3.78 4.77 -14.43
N GLY A 51 -4.48 5.88 -14.17
CA GLY A 51 -5.33 6.02 -12.99
C GLY A 51 -6.50 5.02 -12.95
N LYS A 52 -7.01 4.58 -14.10
CA LYS A 52 -8.01 3.50 -14.16
C LYS A 52 -7.38 2.15 -13.85
N TYR A 53 -6.22 1.86 -14.44
CA TYR A 53 -5.50 0.62 -14.21
C TYR A 53 -5.08 0.45 -12.74
N ILE A 54 -4.56 1.50 -12.09
CA ILE A 54 -4.21 1.44 -10.66
C ILE A 54 -5.44 1.15 -9.80
N ARG A 55 -6.61 1.69 -10.16
CA ARG A 55 -7.85 1.42 -9.40
C ARG A 55 -8.30 -0.03 -9.54
N THR A 56 -8.20 -0.63 -10.73
CA THR A 56 -8.56 -2.04 -10.91
C THR A 56 -7.59 -2.96 -10.15
N GLN A 57 -6.30 -2.63 -10.16
CA GLN A 57 -5.31 -3.36 -9.36
C GLN A 57 -5.58 -3.24 -7.85
N LEU A 58 -5.92 -2.04 -7.36
CA LEU A 58 -6.28 -1.86 -5.95
C LEU A 58 -7.52 -2.65 -5.55
N THR A 59 -8.53 -2.75 -6.42
CA THR A 59 -9.71 -3.58 -6.14
C THR A 59 -9.39 -5.07 -6.12
N GLU A 60 -8.53 -5.54 -7.03
CA GLU A 60 -8.05 -6.93 -7.03
C GLU A 60 -7.30 -7.27 -5.73
N TYR A 61 -6.38 -6.40 -5.30
CA TYR A 61 -5.67 -6.57 -4.04
C TYR A 61 -6.57 -6.53 -2.80
N GLU A 62 -7.64 -5.73 -2.82
CA GLU A 62 -8.62 -5.70 -1.74
C GLU A 62 -9.35 -7.04 -1.63
N HIS A 63 -9.80 -7.60 -2.76
CA HIS A 63 -10.41 -8.93 -2.79
C HIS A 63 -9.46 -10.03 -2.31
N GLU A 64 -8.23 -10.07 -2.82
CA GLU A 64 -7.22 -11.05 -2.40
C GLU A 64 -6.95 -10.95 -0.89
N ARG A 65 -6.83 -9.73 -0.36
CA ARG A 65 -6.59 -9.51 1.07
C ARG A 65 -7.75 -10.04 1.90
N ASP A 66 -8.98 -9.77 1.50
CA ASP A 66 -10.17 -10.18 2.24
C ASP A 66 -10.35 -11.71 2.19
N ASP A 67 -10.08 -12.36 1.05
CA ASP A 67 -10.06 -13.82 0.92
C ASP A 67 -8.99 -14.44 1.83
N HIS A 68 -7.77 -13.88 1.81
CA HIS A 68 -6.70 -14.32 2.70
C HIS A 68 -7.07 -14.15 4.16
N GLN A 69 -7.73 -13.05 4.53
CA GLN A 69 -8.21 -12.84 5.90
C GLN A 69 -9.24 -13.90 6.30
N GLN A 70 -10.21 -14.21 5.43
CA GLN A 70 -11.18 -15.27 5.70
C GLN A 70 -10.51 -16.62 5.91
N VAL A 71 -9.59 -17.01 5.04
CA VAL A 71 -8.83 -18.26 5.19
C VAL A 71 -8.04 -18.27 6.49
N THR A 72 -7.37 -17.17 6.86
CA THR A 72 -6.63 -17.12 8.14
C THR A 72 -7.54 -17.22 9.36
N VAL A 73 -8.73 -16.62 9.31
CA VAL A 73 -9.71 -16.72 10.39
C VAL A 73 -10.21 -18.16 10.50
N GLU A 74 -10.56 -18.79 9.37
CA GLU A 74 -10.99 -20.18 9.34
C GLU A 74 -9.92 -21.15 9.86
N THR A 75 -8.66 -20.97 9.46
CA THR A 75 -7.56 -21.80 9.96
C THR A 75 -7.34 -21.59 11.45
N HIS A 76 -7.35 -20.35 11.94
CA HIS A 76 -7.25 -20.06 13.38
C HIS A 76 -8.41 -20.65 14.18
N GLU A 77 -9.63 -20.64 13.63
CA GLU A 77 -10.79 -21.29 14.25
C GLU A 77 -10.64 -22.82 14.28
N GLN A 78 -10.18 -23.42 13.19
CA GLN A 78 -9.89 -24.85 13.11
C GLN A 78 -8.80 -25.26 14.09
N ASP A 79 -7.69 -24.53 14.16
CA ASP A 79 -6.60 -24.77 15.09
C ASP A 79 -7.08 -24.67 16.54
N ARG A 80 -7.87 -23.64 16.86
CA ARG A 80 -8.47 -23.49 18.19
C ARG A 80 -9.39 -24.65 18.55
N LEU A 81 -10.22 -25.11 17.62
CA LEU A 81 -11.09 -26.27 17.81
C LEU A 81 -10.26 -27.55 17.99
N TRP A 82 -9.17 -27.69 17.24
CA TRP A 82 -8.24 -28.81 17.32
C TRP A 82 -7.51 -28.86 18.67
N GLU A 83 -6.98 -27.72 19.13
CA GLU A 83 -6.37 -27.59 20.46
C GLU A 83 -7.38 -27.88 21.58
N TRP A 84 -8.60 -27.36 21.45
CA TRP A 84 -9.68 -27.66 22.38
C TRP A 84 -9.96 -29.16 22.42
N ALA A 85 -10.06 -29.82 21.27
CA ALA A 85 -10.28 -31.26 21.19
C ALA A 85 -9.09 -32.07 21.76
N LYS A 86 -7.85 -31.61 21.57
CA LYS A 86 -6.66 -32.21 22.20
C LYS A 86 -6.77 -32.21 23.72
N LEU A 87 -7.26 -31.13 24.32
CA LEU A 87 -7.45 -31.04 25.77
C LEU A 87 -8.66 -31.83 26.29
N HIS A 88 -9.71 -31.96 25.49
CA HIS A 88 -10.99 -32.55 25.89
C HIS A 88 -11.25 -33.97 25.35
N HIS A 89 -10.24 -34.62 24.75
CA HIS A 89 -10.36 -35.95 24.12
C HIS A 89 -10.89 -37.04 25.07
N TYR A 90 -10.69 -36.89 26.38
CA TYR A 90 -11.18 -37.83 27.41
C TYR A 90 -12.72 -37.89 27.51
N VAL A 91 -13.43 -36.92 26.94
CA VAL A 91 -14.90 -36.82 26.96
C VAL A 91 -15.57 -37.68 25.87
N ILE A 92 -14.76 -38.38 25.06
CA ILE A 92 -15.21 -39.25 23.97
C ILE A 92 -16.01 -40.47 24.46
N SER A 93 -16.93 -40.98 23.64
CA SER A 93 -17.64 -42.22 23.94
C SER A 93 -16.70 -43.41 24.01
N THR A 94 -17.02 -44.34 24.91
CA THR A 94 -16.36 -45.64 25.04
C THR A 94 -17.35 -46.74 24.66
N CYS A 95 -16.86 -47.97 24.50
CA CYS A 95 -17.71 -49.13 24.23
C CYS A 95 -18.75 -49.40 25.33
N VAL A 96 -18.49 -48.96 26.56
CA VAL A 96 -19.31 -49.25 27.75
C VAL A 96 -20.21 -48.07 28.12
N GLN A 97 -19.72 -46.83 27.96
CA GLN A 97 -20.44 -45.62 28.35
C GLN A 97 -20.43 -44.58 27.22
N PRO A 98 -21.59 -44.01 26.85
CA PRO A 98 -21.64 -42.91 25.90
C PRO A 98 -20.95 -41.65 26.46
N GLY A 99 -20.21 -40.94 25.62
CA GLY A 99 -19.53 -39.70 25.95
C GLY A 99 -20.52 -38.53 26.07
N VAL A 100 -20.10 -37.43 26.69
CA VAL A 100 -20.99 -36.28 27.00
C VAL A 100 -21.64 -35.69 25.74
N TYR A 101 -20.95 -35.77 24.61
CA TYR A 101 -21.45 -35.25 23.33
C TYR A 101 -22.30 -36.25 22.53
N ASN A 102 -22.40 -37.50 22.97
CA ASN A 102 -23.17 -38.58 22.33
C ASN A 102 -24.46 -38.86 23.12
N ALA A 103 -25.45 -37.98 22.96
CA ALA A 103 -26.75 -38.13 23.61
C ALA A 103 -27.68 -39.07 22.81
N PRO A 104 -28.42 -39.98 23.48
CA PRO A 104 -29.15 -41.08 22.83
C PRO A 104 -30.28 -40.65 21.87
N ASN A 105 -30.77 -39.41 21.95
CA ASN A 105 -31.88 -38.91 21.12
C ASN A 105 -31.43 -37.86 20.06
N LYS A 106 -30.12 -37.69 19.82
CA LYS A 106 -29.63 -36.75 18.81
C LYS A 106 -29.38 -37.48 17.48
N ASN A 107 -30.28 -37.26 16.52
CA ASN A 107 -30.15 -37.76 15.14
C ASN A 107 -29.28 -36.86 14.24
N GLY A 108 -28.47 -35.96 14.83
CA GLY A 108 -27.68 -34.94 14.12
C GLY A 108 -26.19 -35.26 14.05
N PRO A 109 -25.41 -34.59 13.18
CA PRO A 109 -24.04 -34.98 12.89
C PRO A 109 -23.15 -34.89 14.13
N LYS A 110 -22.41 -35.98 14.36
CA LYS A 110 -21.43 -36.19 15.43
C LYS A 110 -20.18 -35.30 15.27
N SER A 111 -20.31 -34.06 14.82
CA SER A 111 -19.20 -33.21 14.40
C SER A 111 -18.13 -33.05 15.48
N ILE A 112 -18.55 -32.82 16.73
CA ILE A 112 -17.62 -32.68 17.86
C ILE A 112 -17.02 -34.04 18.26
N GLU A 113 -17.82 -35.11 18.28
CA GLU A 113 -17.33 -36.44 18.67
C GLU A 113 -16.35 -37.02 17.63
N GLN A 114 -16.59 -36.77 16.34
CA GLN A 114 -15.68 -37.10 15.25
C GLN A 114 -14.36 -36.34 15.35
N LEU A 115 -14.41 -35.04 15.70
CA LEU A 115 -13.21 -34.23 15.94
C LEU A 115 -12.42 -34.74 17.15
N LEU A 116 -13.09 -35.10 18.25
CA LEU A 116 -12.43 -35.69 19.42
C LEU A 116 -11.78 -37.04 19.07
N GLN A 117 -12.42 -37.84 18.21
CA GLN A 117 -11.93 -39.15 17.78
C GLN A 117 -10.71 -39.05 16.87
N SER A 118 -10.69 -38.10 15.92
CA SER A 118 -9.55 -37.87 15.04
C SER A 118 -8.32 -37.47 15.86
N VAL A 119 -8.49 -36.52 16.78
CA VAL A 119 -7.40 -36.04 17.65
C VAL A 119 -6.87 -37.15 18.58
N HIS A 120 -7.75 -37.97 19.16
CA HIS A 120 -7.32 -39.09 20.01
C HIS A 120 -6.38 -40.05 19.27
N SER A 121 -6.67 -40.33 17.99
CA SER A 121 -5.82 -41.20 17.18
C SER A 121 -4.43 -40.61 16.93
N ASP A 122 -4.31 -39.30 16.84
CA ASP A 122 -3.05 -38.60 16.62
C ASP A 122 -2.23 -38.45 17.91
N LEU A 123 -2.89 -38.14 19.05
CA LEU A 123 -2.25 -38.16 20.37
C LEU A 123 -1.67 -39.55 20.70
N ALA A 124 -2.38 -40.62 20.34
CA ALA A 124 -1.87 -41.98 20.51
C ALA A 124 -0.58 -42.22 19.71
N LYS A 125 -0.48 -41.68 18.47
CA LYS A 125 0.75 -41.76 17.66
C LYS A 125 1.88 -40.91 18.25
N GLU A 126 1.58 -39.70 18.73
CA GLU A 126 2.56 -38.79 19.37
C GLU A 126 3.14 -39.40 20.67
N SER A 127 2.34 -40.20 21.39
CA SER A 127 2.73 -40.82 22.66
C SER A 127 3.60 -42.08 22.53
N MET A 128 3.74 -42.64 21.32
CA MET A 128 4.58 -43.83 21.09
C MET A 128 6.04 -43.39 20.96
N PRO A 129 6.94 -43.72 21.90
CA PRO A 129 8.35 -43.46 21.67
C PRO A 129 8.81 -44.32 20.49
N MET A 130 9.20 -43.69 19.38
CA MET A 130 10.08 -44.31 18.39
C MET A 130 11.45 -44.50 19.03
N HIS A 131 11.56 -45.51 19.89
CA HIS A 131 12.85 -46.10 20.15
C HIS A 131 13.11 -47.10 19.01
N PRO A 132 14.20 -46.97 18.23
CA PRO A 132 14.68 -48.09 17.44
C PRO A 132 14.81 -49.27 18.40
N ARG A 133 14.12 -50.37 18.11
CA ARG A 133 14.30 -51.61 18.87
C ARG A 133 15.69 -52.13 18.54
N ASP A 134 16.69 -51.64 19.27
CA ASP A 134 17.96 -52.34 19.41
C ASP A 134 17.69 -53.59 20.24
N ASN A 135 17.33 -54.65 19.53
CA ASN A 135 17.29 -56.00 20.07
C ASN A 135 18.73 -56.42 20.38
N HIS A 136 19.23 -56.01 21.55
CA HIS A 136 20.37 -56.67 22.15
C HIS A 136 20.06 -57.01 23.60
N CYS A 137 19.92 -58.31 23.83
CA CYS A 137 19.78 -58.96 25.11
C CYS A 137 20.73 -58.36 26.15
N ARG A 138 20.20 -57.95 27.30
CA ARG A 138 20.90 -58.09 28.58
C ARG A 138 19.90 -58.50 29.65
N THR A 139 19.83 -59.80 29.89
CA THR A 139 19.62 -60.32 31.23
C THR A 139 20.73 -59.76 32.10
N ASP A 140 20.38 -59.03 33.16
CA ASP A 140 21.05 -59.14 34.46
C ASP A 140 20.23 -58.37 35.49
N ALA A 141 19.74 -59.13 36.48
CA ALA A 141 18.98 -58.64 37.59
C ALA A 141 19.91 -57.87 38.54
N HIS A 142 19.72 -56.55 38.65
CA HIS A 142 20.26 -55.78 39.77
C HIS A 142 19.12 -55.20 40.61
N LYS A 143 19.08 -55.65 41.87
CA LYS A 143 18.23 -55.12 42.95
C LYS A 143 18.51 -53.62 43.16
N PRO A 144 17.49 -52.79 43.47
CA PRO A 144 17.71 -51.40 43.81
C PRO A 144 18.17 -51.29 45.27
N THR A 145 19.38 -50.77 45.48
CA THR A 145 19.87 -50.35 46.80
C THR A 145 19.24 -48.99 47.16
N GLU A 146 18.65 -48.88 48.34
CA GLU A 146 17.94 -47.71 48.92
C GLU A 146 18.81 -46.47 49.20
N GLU A 147 19.99 -46.34 48.59
CA GLU A 147 20.97 -45.27 48.88
C GLU A 147 20.83 -44.03 47.98
N ALA A 148 19.93 -44.05 46.98
CA ALA A 148 19.83 -42.98 45.98
C ALA A 148 19.07 -41.71 46.42
N LYS A 149 18.61 -41.62 47.68
CA LYS A 149 17.77 -40.49 48.14
C LYS A 149 18.54 -39.29 48.71
N ASN A 150 19.88 -39.31 48.74
CA ASN A 150 20.64 -38.23 49.37
C ASN A 150 21.92 -37.78 48.65
N VAL A 151 22.00 -37.95 47.33
CA VAL A 151 23.09 -37.34 46.55
C VAL A 151 22.71 -35.89 46.25
N LYS A 152 23.20 -34.95 47.09
CA LYS A 152 23.21 -33.53 46.71
C LYS A 152 24.09 -33.39 45.47
N LEU A 153 23.45 -33.18 44.33
CA LEU A 153 24.14 -32.92 43.07
C LEU A 153 25.13 -31.76 43.26
N PRO A 154 26.34 -31.84 42.69
CA PRO A 154 27.32 -30.78 42.81
C PRO A 154 26.71 -29.46 42.30
N PRO A 155 26.96 -28.32 42.96
CA PRO A 155 26.43 -27.05 42.52
C PRO A 155 26.88 -26.79 41.09
N ILE A 156 25.91 -26.68 40.18
CA ILE A 156 26.16 -26.34 38.77
C ILE A 156 26.49 -24.85 38.76
N VAL A 157 27.76 -24.53 39.01
CA VAL A 157 28.24 -23.15 39.03
C VAL A 157 28.37 -22.66 37.58
N GLY A 158 27.56 -21.65 37.22
CA GLY A 158 27.86 -20.76 36.09
C GLY A 158 27.57 -21.25 34.67
N LEU A 159 26.87 -22.37 34.47
CA LEU A 159 26.50 -22.78 33.11
C LEU A 159 25.39 -21.89 32.55
N ARG A 160 25.74 -21.00 31.61
CA ARG A 160 24.76 -20.32 30.77
C ARG A 160 23.99 -21.37 29.96
N PRO A 161 22.66 -21.44 30.06
CA PRO A 161 21.88 -22.41 29.30
C PRO A 161 22.15 -22.23 27.79
N LYS A 162 22.43 -23.33 27.08
CA LYS A 162 22.68 -23.29 25.63
C LYS A 162 21.36 -23.06 24.89
N GLY A 163 21.29 -22.01 24.08
CA GLY A 163 20.10 -21.64 23.30
C GLY A 163 19.67 -20.19 23.58
N PRO A 164 18.51 -19.75 23.04
CA PRO A 164 17.96 -18.42 23.27
C PRO A 164 17.31 -18.29 24.66
N PHE A 165 17.82 -19.01 25.66
CA PHE A 165 17.29 -19.01 27.01
C PHE A 165 17.92 -17.89 27.83
N ARG A 166 17.08 -17.19 28.59
CA ARG A 166 17.49 -16.12 29.50
C ARG A 166 18.31 -16.69 30.67
N SER A 167 19.17 -15.86 31.26
CA SER A 167 19.93 -16.26 32.45
C SER A 167 19.00 -16.55 33.63
N SER A 168 19.43 -17.37 34.58
CA SER A 168 18.65 -17.69 35.79
C SER A 168 18.30 -16.43 36.60
N GLU A 169 19.17 -15.42 36.57
CA GLU A 169 18.95 -14.12 37.21
C GLU A 169 17.89 -13.30 36.48
N GLU A 170 17.92 -13.22 35.15
CA GLU A 170 16.88 -12.55 34.35
C GLU A 170 15.51 -13.21 34.53
N VAL A 171 15.46 -14.54 34.58
CA VAL A 171 14.22 -15.28 34.82
C VAL A 171 13.66 -14.98 36.21
N ARG A 172 14.52 -14.86 37.24
CA ARG A 172 14.12 -14.45 38.59
C ARG A 172 13.60 -13.02 38.62
N GLN A 173 14.27 -12.09 37.95
CA GLN A 173 13.82 -10.70 37.85
C GLN A 173 12.47 -10.59 37.14
N TRP A 174 12.29 -11.33 36.05
CA TRP A 174 11.03 -11.36 35.31
C TRP A 174 9.89 -11.97 36.14
N ARG A 175 10.17 -13.06 36.87
CA ARG A 175 9.20 -13.69 37.79
C ARG A 175 8.81 -12.77 38.94
N ASN A 176 9.73 -11.92 39.41
CA ASN A 176 9.50 -10.98 40.49
C ASN A 176 9.06 -9.60 39.99
N ALA A 177 8.95 -9.40 38.68
CA ALA A 177 8.47 -8.14 38.12
C ALA A 177 7.00 -7.95 38.50
N PRO A 178 6.60 -6.77 39.01
CA PRO A 178 5.21 -6.52 39.33
C PRO A 178 4.39 -6.65 38.04
N LEU A 179 3.25 -7.33 38.14
CA LEU A 179 2.31 -7.45 37.04
C LEU A 179 1.86 -6.06 36.63
N SER A 180 2.18 -5.64 35.40
CA SER A 180 1.61 -4.42 34.85
C SER A 180 0.12 -4.66 34.62
N LEU A 181 -0.73 -3.94 35.36
CA LEU A 181 -2.16 -3.94 35.13
C LEU A 181 -2.44 -3.61 33.66
N SER A 182 -3.42 -4.28 33.06
CA SER A 182 -3.76 -4.04 31.67
C SER A 182 -4.17 -2.58 31.47
N LEU A 183 -3.97 -2.04 30.26
CA LEU A 183 -4.30 -0.65 29.95
C LEU A 183 -5.74 -0.31 30.37
N ARG A 184 -6.70 -1.22 30.13
CA ARG A 184 -8.11 -1.08 30.55
C ARG A 184 -8.31 -0.96 32.06
N VAL A 185 -7.44 -1.55 32.88
CA VAL A 185 -7.51 -1.50 34.36
C VAL A 185 -6.83 -0.25 34.90
N THR A 186 -5.82 0.27 34.21
CA THR A 186 -5.10 1.49 34.62
C THR A 186 -5.79 2.78 34.19
N THR A 187 -6.50 2.76 33.07
CA THR A 187 -7.23 3.92 32.56
C THR A 187 -8.61 4.03 33.21
N ASP A 188 -9.02 5.25 33.52
CA ASP A 188 -10.38 5.58 33.94
C ASP A 188 -11.43 5.11 32.91
N TYR A 189 -12.62 4.76 33.38
CA TYR A 189 -13.75 4.31 32.55
C TYR A 189 -14.10 5.35 31.47
N PHE A 190 -14.01 6.64 31.80
CA PHE A 190 -14.26 7.76 30.89
C PHE A 190 -13.01 8.32 30.21
N SER A 191 -11.91 7.55 30.17
CA SER A 191 -10.65 8.01 29.56
C SER A 191 -10.80 8.41 28.09
N LEU A 192 -11.67 7.71 27.35
CA LEU A 192 -11.93 7.97 25.94
C LEU A 192 -12.71 9.28 25.75
N GLU A 193 -13.74 9.52 26.56
CA GLU A 193 -14.50 10.77 26.57
C GLU A 193 -13.59 11.96 26.92
N LYS A 194 -12.78 11.83 27.97
CA LYS A 194 -11.80 12.85 28.39
C LYS A 194 -10.79 13.15 27.29
N ALA A 195 -10.27 12.13 26.60
CA ALA A 195 -9.35 12.32 25.49
C ALA A 195 -10.00 13.06 24.31
N ARG A 196 -11.28 12.77 24.01
CA ARG A 196 -12.04 13.50 22.99
C ARG A 196 -12.30 14.96 23.37
N GLU A 197 -12.58 15.22 24.64
CA GLU A 197 -12.76 16.59 25.15
C GLU A 197 -11.46 17.38 25.10
N GLN A 198 -10.34 16.79 25.49
CA GLN A 198 -9.01 17.40 25.35
C GLN A 198 -8.68 17.71 23.90
N LEU A 199 -8.91 16.78 22.97
CA LEU A 199 -8.69 17.04 21.54
C LEU A 199 -9.53 18.21 21.00
N LYS A 200 -10.81 18.29 21.40
CA LYS A 200 -11.67 19.42 21.03
C LYS A 200 -11.17 20.73 21.64
N PHE A 201 -10.71 20.69 22.89
CA PHE A 201 -10.15 21.84 23.57
C PHE A 201 -8.87 22.33 22.88
N ASP A 202 -7.96 21.42 22.52
CA ASP A 202 -6.71 21.73 21.83
C ASP A 202 -6.97 22.27 20.41
N GLU A 203 -7.92 21.68 19.67
CA GLU A 203 -8.34 22.18 18.37
C GLU A 203 -8.93 23.59 18.48
N TRP A 204 -9.74 23.84 19.52
CA TRP A 204 -10.31 25.15 19.80
C TRP A 204 -9.24 26.17 20.23
N ALA A 205 -8.30 25.78 21.10
CA ALA A 205 -7.19 26.62 21.54
C ALA A 205 -6.24 26.98 20.37
N GLY A 206 -6.07 26.08 19.40
CA GLY A 206 -5.29 26.31 18.18
C GLY A 206 -6.06 27.04 17.07
N ARG A 207 -7.34 27.34 17.25
CA ARG A 207 -8.18 27.95 16.22
C ARG A 207 -7.89 29.46 16.11
N VAL A 208 -7.19 29.85 15.06
CA VAL A 208 -6.90 31.27 14.75
C VAL A 208 -8.16 32.02 14.24
N HIS A 209 -9.13 31.32 13.66
CA HIS A 209 -10.38 31.90 13.14
C HIS A 209 -11.59 30.97 13.31
N ASP A 210 -12.71 31.52 13.76
CA ASP A 210 -13.97 30.78 14.01
C ASP A 210 -14.80 30.50 12.76
N LYS A 211 -14.55 31.24 11.67
CA LYS A 211 -15.30 31.05 10.42
C LYS A 211 -14.75 29.83 9.68
N PRO A 212 -15.61 28.92 9.18
CA PRO A 212 -15.15 27.82 8.35
C PRO A 212 -14.42 28.39 7.13
N PHE A 213 -13.30 27.75 6.75
CA PHE A 213 -12.54 28.15 5.58
C PHE A 213 -13.39 27.92 4.33
N HIS A 214 -13.98 28.99 3.81
CA HIS A 214 -14.64 28.95 2.52
C HIS A 214 -13.52 29.08 1.47
N ALA A 215 -13.12 27.95 0.89
CA ALA A 215 -12.31 27.98 -0.32
C ALA A 215 -13.12 28.72 -1.37
N GLY A 216 -12.80 30.00 -1.61
CA GLY A 216 -13.59 30.86 -2.47
C GLY A 216 -13.80 30.20 -3.82
N THR A 217 -15.06 29.98 -4.20
CA THR A 217 -15.38 29.56 -5.56
C THR A 217 -14.89 30.65 -6.48
N ALA A 218 -13.83 30.38 -7.25
CA ALA A 218 -13.32 31.35 -8.19
C ALA A 218 -14.48 31.77 -9.12
N PRO A 219 -14.72 33.07 -9.34
CA PRO A 219 -15.72 33.52 -10.28
C PRO A 219 -15.44 32.88 -11.64
N SER A 220 -16.50 32.49 -12.37
CA SER A 220 -16.36 31.85 -13.67
C SER A 220 -15.46 32.73 -14.55
N PRO A 221 -14.39 32.19 -15.15
CA PRO A 221 -13.48 33.00 -15.94
C PRO A 221 -14.24 33.68 -17.08
N LYS A 222 -13.99 34.99 -17.27
CA LYS A 222 -14.54 35.76 -18.40
C LYS A 222 -14.22 35.01 -19.69
N TYR A 223 -15.24 34.75 -20.52
CA TYR A 223 -15.12 33.97 -21.75
C TYR A 223 -13.89 34.39 -22.57
N GLN A 224 -12.86 33.55 -22.56
CA GLN A 224 -11.74 33.65 -23.48
C GLN A 224 -12.09 32.84 -24.72
N ARG A 225 -11.96 33.47 -25.90
CA ARG A 225 -12.14 32.81 -27.19
C ARG A 225 -11.31 31.53 -27.23
N MET A 226 -11.97 30.37 -27.18
CA MET A 226 -11.30 29.08 -27.27
C MET A 226 -10.57 28.99 -28.61
N HIS A 227 -9.37 28.40 -28.60
CA HIS A 227 -8.60 28.13 -29.82
C HIS A 227 -9.32 27.16 -30.78
N MET A 228 -10.37 26.49 -30.32
CA MET A 228 -11.23 25.59 -31.08
C MET A 228 -12.61 26.25 -31.20
N THR A 229 -12.76 27.23 -32.09
CA THR A 229 -14.10 27.68 -32.48
C THR A 229 -14.62 26.73 -33.55
N THR A 230 -15.63 25.93 -33.23
CA THR A 230 -16.44 25.24 -34.24
C THR A 230 -17.21 26.31 -35.01
N SER A 231 -16.86 26.54 -36.27
CA SER A 231 -17.63 27.44 -37.13
C SER A 231 -18.86 26.70 -37.71
N LYS A 232 -19.77 27.43 -38.37
CA LYS A 232 -20.86 26.83 -39.17
C LYS A 232 -20.37 25.83 -40.22
N TYR A 233 -19.10 25.93 -40.62
CA TYR A 233 -18.43 25.06 -41.59
C TYR A 233 -17.61 23.93 -40.93
N GLY A 234 -17.83 23.68 -39.64
CA GLY A 234 -17.08 22.71 -38.85
C GLY A 234 -15.82 23.30 -38.21
N SER A 235 -15.15 22.46 -37.40
CA SER A 235 -13.80 22.71 -36.92
C SER A 235 -12.83 22.28 -38.01
N ILE A 236 -11.99 23.19 -38.51
CA ILE A 236 -10.80 22.78 -39.25
C ILE A 236 -9.97 21.93 -38.27
N ASN A 237 -9.53 20.75 -38.68
CA ASN A 237 -8.58 19.95 -37.90
C ASN A 237 -7.23 20.68 -37.86
N TYR A 238 -7.14 21.75 -37.06
CA TYR A 238 -5.90 22.46 -36.85
C TYR A 238 -4.96 21.48 -36.15
N GLY A 239 -3.89 21.07 -36.86
CA GLY A 239 -2.81 20.23 -36.33
C GLY A 239 -2.73 18.78 -36.81
N THR A 240 -3.59 18.27 -37.69
CA THR A 240 -3.61 16.81 -37.99
C THR A 240 -2.71 16.31 -39.13
N LYS A 241 -1.70 17.06 -39.59
CA LYS A 241 -0.65 16.45 -40.44
C LYS A 241 0.65 17.23 -40.55
N HIS A 242 0.60 18.57 -40.51
CA HIS A 242 1.74 19.37 -40.95
C HIS A 242 2.25 20.43 -39.96
N PHE A 243 1.58 20.64 -38.81
CA PHE A 243 1.99 21.74 -37.93
C PHE A 243 2.99 21.33 -36.85
N ARG A 244 3.11 20.02 -36.51
CA ARG A 244 3.97 19.54 -35.41
C ARG A 244 4.51 18.10 -35.51
N PHE A 245 3.94 17.23 -36.34
CA PHE A 245 4.27 15.79 -36.36
C PHE A 245 5.70 15.48 -36.87
N TYR A 246 6.32 16.40 -37.62
CA TYR A 246 7.66 16.19 -38.18
C TYR A 246 8.83 16.40 -37.21
N GLU A 247 8.59 16.82 -35.96
CA GLU A 247 9.71 17.11 -35.05
C GLU A 247 10.00 16.01 -34.02
N ASP A 248 9.07 15.11 -33.74
CA ASP A 248 9.33 13.90 -32.92
C ASP A 248 10.10 12.83 -33.74
N SER A 249 10.00 12.86 -35.08
CA SER A 249 10.70 11.92 -35.98
C SER A 249 12.21 12.22 -36.09
N ASN A 250 12.63 13.46 -35.85
CA ASN A 250 14.05 13.83 -35.84
C ASN A 250 14.74 13.44 -34.52
N GLU A 251 14.01 13.27 -33.42
CA GLU A 251 14.61 12.76 -32.18
C GLU A 251 15.04 11.29 -32.34
N SER A 252 14.26 10.48 -33.05
CA SER A 252 14.66 9.12 -33.44
C SER A 252 15.91 9.12 -34.33
N GLN A 253 16.01 10.02 -35.32
CA GLN A 253 17.20 10.14 -36.18
C GLN A 253 18.45 10.64 -35.41
N THR A 254 18.29 11.55 -34.45
CA THR A 254 19.40 11.96 -33.58
C THR A 254 19.84 10.86 -32.63
N ARG A 255 18.92 9.98 -32.17
CA ARG A 255 19.27 8.82 -31.35
C ARG A 255 20.05 7.76 -32.14
N THR A 256 19.69 7.50 -33.39
CA THR A 256 20.46 6.57 -34.25
C THR A 256 21.87 7.09 -34.51
N LEU A 257 22.06 8.40 -34.71
CA LEU A 257 23.37 9.02 -34.89
C LEU A 257 24.25 9.05 -33.62
N ILE A 258 23.65 9.01 -32.43
CA ILE A 258 24.36 8.94 -31.14
C ILE A 258 24.84 7.51 -30.86
N GLN A 259 24.11 6.50 -31.33
CA GLN A 259 24.46 5.10 -31.10
C GLN A 259 25.60 4.61 -32.02
N GLU A 260 25.82 5.27 -33.17
CA GLU A 260 26.94 4.98 -34.08
C GLU A 260 28.23 5.78 -33.80
N ASN A 261 28.21 6.78 -32.91
CA ASN A 261 29.40 7.60 -32.59
C ASN A 261 29.75 7.54 -31.10
N VAL A 262 30.35 6.42 -30.68
CA VAL A 262 30.84 6.18 -29.31
C VAL A 262 32.19 6.87 -29.00
N GLN A 263 32.75 7.69 -29.91
CA GLN A 263 34.02 8.40 -29.68
C GLN A 263 33.96 9.88 -30.08
N ALA A 264 33.23 10.71 -29.33
CA ALA A 264 33.52 12.15 -29.24
C ALA A 264 32.76 12.86 -28.10
N GLY A 265 33.47 13.16 -27.00
CA GLY A 265 33.26 14.34 -26.14
C GLY A 265 31.91 14.49 -25.38
N PRO A 266 31.82 15.46 -24.46
CA PRO A 266 30.64 15.65 -23.62
C PRO A 266 29.45 16.09 -24.47
N THR A 267 28.44 15.23 -24.54
CA THR A 267 27.22 15.42 -25.30
C THR A 267 26.50 16.69 -24.85
N LYS A 268 26.34 17.64 -25.78
CA LYS A 268 25.55 18.85 -25.55
C LYS A 268 24.11 18.42 -25.25
N SER A 269 23.67 18.57 -24.00
CA SER A 269 22.28 18.41 -23.59
C SER A 269 21.37 19.21 -24.52
N VAL A 270 20.67 18.50 -25.40
CA VAL A 270 19.66 19.08 -26.28
C VAL A 270 18.50 19.48 -25.37
N LYS A 271 18.39 20.78 -25.09
CA LYS A 271 17.28 21.29 -24.30
C LYS A 271 16.00 21.10 -25.11
N PRO A 272 14.96 20.47 -24.55
CA PRO A 272 13.71 20.30 -25.26
C PRO A 272 13.19 21.68 -25.66
N ARG A 273 12.71 21.80 -26.91
CA ARG A 273 12.22 23.07 -27.48
C ARG A 273 11.08 23.67 -26.64
N PHE A 274 10.35 22.81 -25.92
CA PHE A 274 9.30 23.19 -25.00
C PHE A 274 9.70 22.84 -23.57
N ARG A 275 9.44 23.75 -22.63
CA ARG A 275 9.53 23.43 -21.20
C ARG A 275 8.22 22.80 -20.78
N THR A 276 8.27 21.55 -20.32
CA THR A 276 7.16 20.94 -19.60
C THR A 276 6.92 21.78 -18.33
N VAL A 277 5.72 22.33 -18.21
CA VAL A 277 5.33 23.16 -17.04
C VAL A 277 4.97 22.26 -15.84
N LEU A 278 4.87 20.95 -16.08
CA LEU A 278 4.59 19.96 -15.05
C LEU A 278 5.92 19.39 -14.54
N PRO A 279 6.16 19.39 -13.23
CA PRO A 279 7.31 18.70 -12.67
C PRO A 279 7.19 17.20 -13.00
N PRO A 280 8.30 16.53 -13.35
CA PRO A 280 8.30 15.08 -13.52
C PRO A 280 7.88 14.44 -12.20
N ILE A 281 6.88 13.58 -12.26
CA ILE A 281 6.43 12.84 -11.09
C ILE A 281 7.09 11.48 -11.18
N ALA A 282 8.14 11.28 -10.38
CA ALA A 282 9.02 10.11 -10.43
C ALA A 282 8.28 8.77 -10.37
N VAL A 283 7.11 8.74 -9.71
CA VAL A 283 6.25 7.55 -9.62
C VAL A 283 5.71 7.18 -11.01
N PHE A 284 5.13 8.14 -11.74
CA PHE A 284 4.57 7.90 -13.07
C PHE A 284 5.65 7.61 -14.10
N ASP A 285 6.84 8.21 -14.00
CA ASP A 285 7.93 7.95 -14.95
C ASP A 285 8.48 6.51 -14.86
N ARG A 286 8.37 5.85 -13.71
CA ARG A 286 8.69 4.42 -13.55
C ARG A 286 7.63 3.54 -14.20
N PHE A 287 6.36 3.77 -13.86
CA PHE A 287 5.24 3.00 -14.44
C PHE A 287 5.10 3.19 -15.94
N ASN A 288 5.33 4.40 -16.46
CA ASN A 288 5.11 4.67 -17.87
C ASN A 288 6.16 4.01 -18.80
N LYS A 289 7.34 3.62 -18.29
CA LYS A 289 8.34 2.86 -19.07
C LYS A 289 7.95 1.40 -19.28
N GLU A 290 7.24 0.82 -18.32
CA GLU A 290 6.89 -0.59 -18.31
C GLU A 290 5.56 -0.87 -19.02
N TYR A 291 4.62 0.10 -18.99
CA TYR A 291 3.25 -0.13 -19.44
C TYR A 291 2.83 0.70 -20.67
N ILE A 292 3.61 1.69 -21.10
CA ILE A 292 3.26 2.56 -22.26
C ILE A 292 4.45 2.65 -23.23
N PRO A 293 4.47 1.87 -24.33
CA PRO A 293 5.49 2.04 -25.37
C PRO A 293 5.44 3.47 -25.92
N GLY A 294 6.57 4.20 -25.84
CA GLY A 294 6.74 5.57 -26.35
C GLY A 294 6.64 6.71 -25.32
N TYR A 295 6.40 6.45 -24.03
CA TYR A 295 6.28 7.54 -23.04
C TYR A 295 7.60 8.22 -22.66
N ALA A 296 8.71 7.46 -22.66
CA ALA A 296 10.04 7.98 -22.34
C ALA A 296 10.82 8.50 -23.58
N GLU A 297 10.13 8.68 -24.71
CA GLU A 297 10.73 9.06 -25.99
C GLU A 297 10.36 10.47 -26.45
N GLY A 298 10.03 11.39 -25.53
CA GLY A 298 9.83 12.82 -25.83
C GLY A 298 10.24 13.76 -24.72
#